data_AF-A0A9E2PS47-F1
#
_entry.id   AF-A0A9E2PS47-F1
#
_cell.length_a   1.000
_cell.length_b   1.000
_cell.length_c   1.000
_cell.angle_alpha   90.00
_cell.angle_beta   90.00
_cell.angle_gamma   90.00
#
_symmetry.space_group_name_H-M   'P 1'
#
loop_
_entity.id
_entity.type
_entity.pdbx_description
1 polymer ?
#
loop_
_entity_poly.entity_id
_entity_poly.type
_entity_poly.pdbx_seq_one_letter_code
_entity_poly.pdbx_strand_id
1 'polypeptide(L)' 'MNKPSQTDWARIDALKDEDIDYSEIPDLAEDETFWSRAEVVVPLTIWLEPDVLAWFKALGKEYEARISAALREYKETHGK' A
#
# COMPACT_ATOMS: atom_id res chain seq x y z
N MET A 1 -17.67 -23.08 10.50
CA MET A 1 -19.02 -22.79 9.96
C MET A 1 -18.96 -21.45 9.25
N ASN A 2 -19.12 -21.42 7.93
CA ASN A 2 -19.14 -20.16 7.18
C ASN A 2 -20.48 -19.47 7.41
N LYS A 3 -20.46 -18.21 7.87
CA LYS A 3 -21.68 -17.41 7.97
C LYS A 3 -22.08 -17.02 6.54
N PRO A 4 -23.30 -17.35 6.09
CA PRO A 4 -23.75 -16.89 4.78
C PRO A 4 -23.82 -15.36 4.78
N SER A 5 -23.37 -14.76 3.68
CA SER A 5 -23.47 -13.32 3.47
C SER A 5 -24.94 -12.90 3.57
N GLN A 6 -25.21 -11.81 4.29
CA GLN A 6 -26.54 -11.20 4.40
C GLN A 6 -26.80 -10.20 3.26
N THR A 7 -25.86 -10.09 2.31
CA THR A 7 -25.95 -9.16 1.19
C THR A 7 -26.84 -9.75 0.10
N ASP A 8 -27.74 -8.93 -0.43
CA ASP A 8 -28.49 -9.24 -1.63
C ASP A 8 -27.60 -9.04 -2.87
N TRP A 9 -26.93 -10.13 -3.26
CA TRP A 9 -26.00 -10.13 -4.39
C TRP A 9 -26.68 -9.92 -5.73
N ALA A 10 -27.92 -10.39 -5.91
CA ALA A 10 -28.66 -10.21 -7.16
C ALA A 10 -28.95 -8.72 -7.42
N ARG A 11 -29.22 -7.95 -6.35
CA ARG A 11 -29.37 -6.49 -6.45
C ARG A 11 -28.07 -5.78 -6.82
N ILE A 12 -26.94 -6.20 -6.26
CA ILE A 12 -25.63 -5.60 -6.56
C ILE A 12 -25.20 -5.92 -7.99
N ASP A 13 -25.39 -7.16 -8.45
CA ASP A 13 -25.05 -7.58 -9.81
C ASP A 13 -25.88 -6.87 -10.90
N ALA A 14 -27.09 -6.42 -10.54
CA ALA A 14 -27.98 -5.69 -11.45
C ALA A 14 -27.81 -4.16 -11.39
N LEU A 15 -27.04 -3.64 -10.42
CA LEU A 15 -26.82 -2.20 -10.24
C LEU A 15 -25.91 -1.67 -11.35
N LYS A 16 -26.34 -0.61 -12.04
CA LYS A 16 -25.50 0.06 -13.03
C LYS A 16 -24.60 1.08 -12.37
N ASP A 17 -23.48 1.38 -13.01
CA ASP A 17 -22.50 2.37 -12.51
C ASP A 17 -23.13 3.76 -12.30
N GLU A 18 -24.04 4.15 -13.18
CA GLU A 18 -24.80 5.41 -13.14
C GLU A 18 -25.74 5.54 -11.93
N ASP A 19 -26.19 4.40 -11.38
CA ASP A 19 -27.10 4.34 -10.24
C ASP A 19 -26.36 4.36 -8.89
N ILE A 20 -25.02 4.40 -8.91
CA ILE A 20 -24.19 4.46 -7.69
C ILE A 20 -24.19 5.89 -7.15
N ASP A 21 -24.69 6.04 -5.92
CA ASP A 21 -24.72 7.31 -5.20
C ASP A 21 -23.37 7.57 -4.50
N TYR A 22 -22.68 8.62 -4.95
CA TYR A 22 -21.41 9.09 -4.38
C TYR A 22 -21.58 10.32 -3.47
N SER A 23 -22.81 10.76 -3.18
CA SER A 23 -23.08 12.01 -2.45
C SER A 23 -22.50 12.07 -1.03
N GLU A 24 -22.27 10.91 -0.41
CA GLU A 24 -21.62 10.80 0.91
C GLU A 24 -20.10 10.96 0.86
N ILE A 25 -19.49 10.88 -0.32
CA ILE A 25 -18.04 10.96 -0.52
C ILE A 25 -17.70 12.34 -1.07
N PRO A 26 -16.87 13.14 -0.37
CA PRO A 26 -16.42 14.42 -0.91
C PRO A 26 -15.61 14.23 -2.19
N ASP A 27 -15.82 15.09 -3.17
CA ASP A 27 -15.01 15.09 -4.40
C ASP A 27 -13.57 15.49 -4.06
N LEU A 28 -12.65 14.54 -4.21
CA LEU A 28 -11.24 14.73 -3.92
C LEU A 28 -10.48 15.35 -5.10
N ALA A 29 -11.09 15.52 -6.28
CA ALA A 29 -10.38 16.03 -7.46
C ALA A 29 -9.78 17.42 -7.25
N GLU A 30 -10.44 18.27 -6.44
CA GLU A 30 -10.04 19.66 -6.19
C GLU A 30 -9.71 19.95 -4.71
N ASP A 31 -9.62 18.93 -3.85
CA ASP A 31 -9.29 19.12 -2.44
C ASP A 31 -7.79 19.38 -2.23
N GLU A 32 -7.39 20.65 -2.37
CA GLU A 32 -6.02 21.10 -2.10
C GLU A 32 -5.54 20.77 -0.69
N THR A 33 -6.43 20.68 0.30
CA THR A 33 -6.05 20.37 1.70
C THR A 33 -5.72 18.89 1.89
N PHE A 34 -6.33 18.02 1.09
CA PHE A 34 -6.00 16.61 1.01
C PHE A 34 -4.67 16.42 0.27
N TRP A 35 -4.55 16.96 -0.95
CA TRP A 35 -3.38 16.76 -1.80
C TRP A 35 -2.11 17.43 -1.29
N SER A 36 -2.22 18.58 -0.62
CA SER A 36 -1.06 19.23 0.02
C SER A 36 -0.40 18.39 1.12
N ARG A 37 -1.13 17.44 1.70
CA ARG A 37 -0.64 16.50 2.72
C ARG A 37 -0.39 15.09 2.18
N ALA A 38 -0.74 14.83 0.93
CA ALA A 38 -0.57 13.52 0.33
C ALA A 38 0.92 13.26 0.05
N GLU A 39 1.44 12.16 0.57
CA GLU A 39 2.79 11.71 0.26
C GLU A 39 2.75 10.72 -0.90
N VAL A 40 3.43 11.05 -2.00
CA VAL A 40 3.57 10.14 -3.14
C VAL A 40 4.62 9.10 -2.81
N VAL A 41 4.17 7.91 -2.44
CA VAL A 41 5.04 6.75 -2.22
C VAL A 41 5.22 6.02 -3.55
N VAL A 42 6.44 6.02 -4.08
CA VAL A 42 6.79 5.19 -5.24
C VAL A 42 7.25 3.83 -4.73
N PRO A 43 6.48 2.74 -4.95
CA PRO A 43 6.90 1.42 -4.50
C PRO A 43 8.12 0.97 -5.31
N LEU A 44 9.22 0.67 -4.62
CA LEU A 44 10.41 0.11 -5.22
C LEU A 44 10.43 -1.41 -5.00
N THR A 45 10.58 -2.17 -6.08
CA THR A 45 10.84 -3.61 -5.98
C THR A 45 12.32 -3.85 -6.23
N ILE A 46 13.00 -4.45 -5.27
CA ILE A 46 14.39 -4.92 -5.42
C ILE A 46 14.44 -6.43 -5.31
N TRP A 47 15.36 -7.04 -6.05
CA TRP A 47 15.63 -8.46 -5.92
C TRP A 47 16.67 -8.68 -4.82
N LEU A 48 16.36 -9.58 -3.89
CA LEU A 48 17.22 -9.97 -2.78
C LEU A 48 17.30 -11.49 -2.74
N GLU A 49 18.45 -12.01 -2.36
CA GLU A 49 18.58 -13.45 -2.11
C GLU A 49 17.63 -13.89 -0.97
N PRO A 50 17.00 -15.08 -1.09
CA PRO A 50 16.00 -15.53 -0.12
C PRO A 50 16.51 -15.61 1.32
N ASP A 51 17.77 -15.98 1.53
CA ASP A 51 18.40 -16.10 2.84
C ASP A 51 18.63 -14.72 3.49
N VAL A 52 19.06 -13.74 2.72
CA VAL A 52 19.22 -12.35 3.16
C VAL A 52 17.87 -11.78 3.60
N LEU A 53 16.82 -11.98 2.78
CA LEU A 53 15.48 -11.53 3.14
C LEU A 53 14.95 -12.24 4.40
N ALA A 54 15.19 -13.54 4.53
CA ALA A 54 14.79 -14.32 5.70
C ALA A 54 15.47 -13.81 6.98
N TRP A 55 16.77 -13.49 6.90
CA TRP A 55 17.51 -12.92 8.02
C TRP A 55 16.92 -11.58 8.46
N PHE A 56 16.65 -10.66 7.51
CA PHE A 56 16.03 -9.37 7.82
C PHE A 56 14.65 -9.53 8.45
N LYS A 57 13.81 -10.44 7.92
CA LYS A 57 12.47 -10.72 8.47
C LYS A 57 12.53 -11.27 9.89
N ALA A 58 13.56 -12.07 10.23
CA ALA A 58 13.75 -12.58 11.58
C ALA A 58 14.04 -11.47 12.61
N LEU A 59 14.51 -10.30 12.18
CA LEU A 59 14.74 -9.15 13.06
C LEU A 59 13.43 -8.45 13.48
N GLY A 60 12.28 -8.75 12.85
CA GLY A 60 10.96 -8.24 13.22
C GLY A 60 10.28 -7.37 12.15
N LYS A 61 9.23 -6.66 12.56
CA LYS A 61 8.29 -5.97 11.65
C LYS A 61 8.90 -4.83 10.83
N GLU A 62 10.04 -4.28 11.24
CA GLU A 62 10.71 -3.15 10.59
C GLU A 62 11.83 -3.58 9.64
N TYR A 63 11.76 -4.81 9.10
CA TYR A 63 12.82 -5.37 8.26
C TYR A 63 13.08 -4.54 6.99
N GLU A 64 12.05 -3.95 6.40
CA GLU A 64 12.16 -3.10 5.19
C GLU A 64 12.95 -1.81 5.47
N ALA A 65 12.67 -1.15 6.60
CA ALA A 65 13.40 0.04 7.03
C ALA A 65 14.88 -0.29 7.31
N ARG A 66 15.16 -1.47 7.87
CA ARG A 66 16.53 -1.94 8.12
C ARG A 66 17.28 -2.27 6.82
N ILE A 67 16.62 -2.89 5.84
CA ILE A 67 17.19 -3.08 4.51
C ILE A 67 17.56 -1.73 3.90
N SER A 68 16.64 -0.75 3.96
CA SER A 68 16.91 0.58 3.42
C SER A 68 18.08 1.28 4.13
N ALA A 69 18.22 1.13 5.45
CA ALA A 69 19.33 1.71 6.21
C ALA A 69 20.68 1.09 5.81
N ALA A 70 20.74 -0.25 5.71
CA ALA A 70 21.95 -0.97 5.30
C ALA A 70 22.39 -0.60 3.88
N LEU A 71 21.45 -0.48 2.93
CA LEU A 71 21.74 -0.05 1.56
C LEU A 71 22.27 1.39 1.51
N ARG A 72 21.75 2.28 2.37
CA ARG A 72 22.23 3.67 2.50
C ARG A 72 23.66 3.72 3.04
N GLU A 73 23.95 2.97 4.11
CA GLU A 73 25.29 2.89 4.69
C GLU A 73 26.32 2.34 3.68
N TYR A 74 25.95 1.30 2.94
CA TYR A 74 26.78 0.74 1.88
C TYR A 74 27.10 1.80 0.80
N LYS A 75 26.07 2.52 0.35
CA LYS A 75 26.20 3.62 -0.61
C LYS A 75 27.13 4.72 -0.10
N GLU A 76 27.00 5.15 1.15
CA GLU A 76 27.83 6.21 1.72
C GLU A 76 29.30 5.79 1.88
N THR A 77 29.53 4.52 2.22
CA THR A 77 30.88 3.98 2.43
C THR A 77 31.63 3.72 1.12
N HIS A 78 30.92 3.26 0.08
CA HIS A 78 31.52 2.82 -1.19
C HIS A 78 31.23 3.76 -2.37
N GLY A 79 30.38 4.76 -2.18
CA GLY A 79 30.08 5.79 -3.16
C GLY A 79 31.14 6.88 -3.18
N LYS A 80 32.31 6.58 -3.74
CA LYS A 80 33.27 7.56 -4.27
C LYS A 80 33.62 7.23 -5.70
#